data_AF-A0AAU3T152-F1
#
_entry.id   AF-A0AAU3T152-F1
#
_cell.length_a   1.000
_cell.length_b   1.000
_cell.length_c   1.000
_cell.angle_alpha   90.00
_cell.angle_beta   90.00
_cell.angle_gamma   90.00
#
_symmetry.space_group_name_H-M   'P 1'
#
loop_
_entity.id
_entity.type
_entity.pdbx_description
1 polymer ?
#
loop_
_entity_poly.entity_id
_entity_poly.type
_entity_poly.pdbx_seq_one_letter_code
_entity_poly.pdbx_strand_id
1 'polypeptide(L)'
;MTAIDDPTLSIDHARVCRAAARIAPAHSDFMDQHRAWYALVGTNLYYVRELLAQATEEPAPDVVTSRKILDALGFPVFALGYRDLLDHGHPAHRE
;
A
#
# COMPACT_ATOMS: atom_id res chain seq x y z
N MET A 1 -17.64 19.09 -29.47
CA MET A 1 -17.18 19.82 -28.29
C MET A 1 -18.24 19.66 -27.21
N THR A 2 -18.09 18.64 -26.38
CA THR A 2 -18.85 18.47 -25.13
C THR A 2 -18.00 17.56 -24.27
N ALA A 3 -17.29 18.19 -23.32
CA ALA A 3 -16.51 17.53 -22.30
C ALA A 3 -17.44 16.71 -21.41
N ILE A 4 -17.14 15.42 -21.25
CA ILE A 4 -17.54 14.65 -20.10
C ILE A 4 -16.21 14.27 -19.44
N ASP A 5 -15.57 15.26 -18.81
CA ASP A 5 -14.58 15.00 -17.77
C ASP A 5 -15.37 14.48 -16.58
N ASP A 6 -15.67 13.19 -16.61
CA ASP A 6 -15.98 12.43 -15.41
C ASP A 6 -14.72 12.53 -14.53
N PRO A 7 -14.76 13.15 -13.33
CA PRO A 7 -13.62 13.13 -12.45
C PRO A 7 -13.56 11.75 -11.79
N THR A 8 -13.32 10.72 -12.59
CA THR A 8 -12.82 9.45 -12.07
C THR A 8 -11.55 9.84 -11.34
N LEU A 9 -11.60 9.81 -10.01
CA LEU A 9 -10.52 10.22 -9.12
C LEU A 9 -9.23 9.49 -9.54
N SER A 10 -8.46 10.10 -10.44
CA SER A 10 -7.24 9.50 -10.97
C SER A 10 -6.23 9.59 -9.84
N ILE A 11 -6.02 8.47 -9.17
CA ILE A 11 -4.97 8.36 -8.17
C ILE A 11 -3.63 8.31 -8.91
N ASP A 12 -2.71 9.18 -8.52
CA ASP A 12 -1.36 9.24 -9.07
C ASP A 12 -0.31 9.07 -7.97
N HIS A 13 0.94 8.88 -8.40
CA HIS A 13 2.07 8.72 -7.49
C HIS A 13 2.22 9.91 -6.52
N ALA A 14 2.04 11.14 -7.00
CA ALA A 14 2.20 12.34 -6.19
C ALA A 14 1.14 12.43 -5.08
N ARG A 15 -0.09 12.01 -5.36
CA ARG A 15 -1.20 11.97 -4.40
C ARG A 15 -0.94 10.96 -3.29
N VAL A 16 -0.41 9.79 -3.63
CA VAL A 16 0.03 8.79 -2.64
C VAL A 16 1.17 9.33 -1.76
N CYS A 17 2.16 10.00 -2.34
CA CYS A 17 3.23 10.65 -1.56
C CYS A 17 2.70 11.71 -0.59
N ARG A 18 1.75 12.55 -1.03
CA ARG A 18 1.10 13.54 -0.14
C ARG A 18 0.31 12.87 0.98
N ALA A 19 -0.35 11.74 0.70
CA ALA A 19 -1.09 10.98 1.70
C ALA A 19 -0.15 10.40 2.77
N ALA A 20 0.95 9.78 2.34
CA ALA A 20 1.96 9.24 3.24
C ALA A 20 2.51 10.29 4.22
N ALA A 21 2.70 11.54 3.77
CA ALA A 21 3.16 12.63 4.62
C ALA A 21 2.20 13.04 5.75
N ARG A 22 0.94 12.57 5.73
CA ARG A 22 -0.10 12.91 6.72
C ARG A 22 -0.42 11.79 7.71
N ILE A 23 0.17 10.61 7.54
CA ILE A 23 -0.10 9.44 8.38
C ILE A 23 1.16 8.90 9.03
N ALA A 24 0.98 8.16 10.13
CA ALA A 24 2.08 7.48 10.80
C ALA A 24 2.55 6.27 9.94
N PRO A 25 3.86 6.03 9.85
CA PRO A 25 4.37 4.79 9.27
C PRO A 25 3.89 3.55 10.05
N ALA A 26 3.74 2.44 9.35
CA ALA A 26 3.29 1.17 9.93
C ALA A 26 4.26 0.57 10.95
N HIS A 27 5.54 0.97 10.93
CA HIS A 27 6.56 0.57 11.89
C HIS A 27 6.67 1.54 13.09
N SER A 28 5.72 2.47 13.25
CA SER A 28 5.57 3.26 14.47
C SER A 28 5.09 2.38 15.64
N ASP A 29 4.98 2.95 16.84
CA ASP A 29 4.79 2.26 18.13
C ASP A 29 3.64 1.22 18.21
N PHE A 30 2.75 1.19 17.22
CA PHE A 30 1.66 0.19 17.11
C PHE A 30 1.67 -0.52 15.74
N MET A 31 2.42 -1.62 15.65
CA MET A 31 2.24 -2.58 14.57
C MET A 31 0.93 -3.36 14.75
N ASP A 32 0.08 -3.33 13.72
CA ASP A 32 -1.09 -4.21 13.60
C ASP A 32 -0.67 -5.52 12.92
N GLN A 33 -0.55 -6.59 13.71
CA GLN A 33 -0.21 -7.94 13.24
C GLN A 33 -1.24 -8.55 12.29
N HIS A 34 -2.47 -8.02 12.24
CA HIS A 34 -3.51 -8.48 11.32
C HIS A 34 -3.40 -7.87 9.93
N ARG A 35 -2.45 -6.96 9.72
CA ARG A 35 -2.18 -6.34 8.43
C ARG A 35 -0.83 -6.79 7.88
N ALA A 36 -0.89 -7.47 6.73
CA ALA A 36 0.29 -8.12 6.16
C ALA A 36 0.97 -7.34 5.03
N TRP A 37 0.37 -6.26 4.52
CA TRP A 37 0.81 -5.66 3.25
C TRP A 37 1.15 -4.19 3.40
N TYR A 38 2.33 -3.83 2.89
CA TYR A 38 2.92 -2.49 3.01
C TYR A 38 3.36 -1.96 1.65
N ALA A 39 3.29 -0.65 1.46
CA ALA A 39 3.99 0.04 0.39
C ALA A 39 5.11 0.90 0.99
N LEU A 40 6.25 0.94 0.30
CA LEU A 40 7.37 1.83 0.64
C LEU A 40 7.17 3.18 -0.03
N VAL A 41 7.06 4.23 0.77
CA VAL A 41 7.00 5.62 0.31
C VAL A 41 8.11 6.41 1.00
N GLY A 42 9.07 6.90 0.22
CA GLY A 42 10.33 7.41 0.75
C GLY A 42 11.09 6.29 1.46
N THR A 43 11.36 6.47 2.76
CA THR A 43 12.04 5.46 3.60
C THR A 43 11.09 4.73 4.55
N ASN A 44 9.78 4.96 4.42
CA ASN A 44 8.78 4.51 5.39
C ASN A 44 7.82 3.49 4.77
N LEU A 45 7.45 2.49 5.56
CA LEU A 45 6.42 1.52 5.22
C LEU A 45 5.05 1.99 5.70
N TYR A 46 4.04 1.88 4.84
CA TYR A 46 2.64 2.21 5.16
C TYR A 46 1.72 1.06 4.79
N TYR A 47 0.68 0.81 5.57
CA TYR A 47 -0.33 -0.19 5.23
C TYR A 47 -1.05 0.17 3.94
N VAL A 48 -1.07 -0.74 2.95
CA VAL A 48 -1.57 -0.45 1.60
C VAL A 48 -3.00 0.10 1.56
N ARG A 49 -3.89 -0.42 2.42
CA ARG A 49 -5.29 0.01 2.49
C ARG A 49 -5.42 1.41 3.07
N GLU A 50 -4.74 1.66 4.18
CA GLU A 50 -4.79 2.96 4.86
C GLU A 50 -4.18 4.07 4.00
N LEU A 51 -3.05 3.77 3.36
CA LEU A 51 -2.41 4.69 2.43
C LEU A 51 -3.34 5.07 1.28
N LEU A 52 -4.07 4.10 0.70
CA LEU A 52 -5.03 4.38 -0.36
C LEU A 52 -6.25 5.14 0.14
N ALA A 53 -6.85 4.78 1.28
CA ALA A 53 -7.97 5.53 1.84
C ALA A 53 -7.61 7.01 2.04
N GLN A 54 -6.40 7.27 2.51
CA GLN A 54 -5.89 8.63 2.73
C GLN A 54 -5.55 9.35 1.43
N ALA A 55 -5.11 8.61 0.40
CA ALA A 55 -4.86 9.17 -0.90
C ALA A 55 -6.16 9.54 -1.62
N THR A 56 -7.17 8.68 -1.59
CA THR A 56 -8.44 8.89 -2.28
C THR A 56 -9.46 9.70 -1.50
N GLU A 57 -9.30 9.82 -0.18
CA GLU A 57 -10.32 10.35 0.75
C GLU A 57 -11.61 9.54 0.73
N GLU A 58 -11.49 8.25 0.39
CA GLU A 58 -12.60 7.30 0.23
C GLU A 58 -12.28 6.01 1.01
N PRO A 59 -13.27 5.16 1.30
CA PRO A 59 -13.01 3.83 1.86
C PRO A 59 -12.01 3.05 1.00
N ALA A 60 -10.99 2.48 1.65
CA ALA A 60 -9.99 1.68 0.96
C ALA A 60 -10.63 0.45 0.29
N PRO A 61 -10.24 0.13 -0.96
CA PRO A 61 -10.50 -1.18 -1.55
C PRO A 61 -9.99 -2.33 -0.67
N ASP A 62 -10.32 -3.57 -1.05
CA ASP A 62 -9.74 -4.75 -0.41
C ASP A 62 -8.20 -4.76 -0.55
N VAL A 63 -7.52 -5.56 0.28
CA VAL A 63 -6.06 -5.58 0.34
C VAL A 63 -5.39 -6.02 -0.98
N VAL A 64 -6.05 -6.88 -1.76
CA VAL A 64 -5.52 -7.38 -3.04
C VAL A 64 -5.59 -6.30 -4.10
N THR A 65 -6.72 -5.60 -4.20
CA THR A 65 -6.86 -4.46 -5.10
C THR A 65 -5.91 -3.34 -4.70
N SER A 66 -5.82 -3.05 -3.41
CA SER A 66 -4.99 -1.96 -2.89
C SER A 66 -3.52 -2.11 -3.23
N ARG A 67 -2.94 -3.29 -2.99
CA ARG A 67 -1.52 -3.54 -3.30
C ARG A 67 -1.23 -3.48 -4.80
N LYS A 68 -2.16 -3.93 -5.65
CA LYS A 68 -2.00 -3.88 -7.12
C LYS A 68 -2.04 -2.45 -7.66
N ILE A 69 -2.89 -1.59 -7.09
CA ILE A 69 -2.92 -0.17 -7.46
C ILE A 69 -1.58 0.49 -7.12
N LEU A 70 -1.06 0.28 -5.91
CA LEU A 70 0.20 0.89 -5.48
C LEU A 70 1.41 0.38 -6.28
N ASP A 71 1.45 -0.92 -6.60
CA ASP A 71 2.45 -1.51 -7.49
C ASP A 71 2.39 -0.90 -8.90
N ALA A 72 1.19 -0.76 -9.48
CA ALA A 72 1.00 -0.13 -10.79
C ALA A 72 1.42 1.36 -10.82
N LEU A 73 1.38 2.03 -9.66
CA LEU A 73 1.88 3.40 -9.50
C LEU A 73 3.40 3.47 -9.27
N GLY A 74 4.09 2.33 -9.19
CA GLY A 74 5.55 2.24 -9.06
C GLY A 74 6.07 2.16 -7.63
N PHE A 75 5.20 1.98 -6.63
CA PHE A 75 5.63 1.83 -5.25
C PHE A 75 6.06 0.39 -4.96
N PRO A 76 7.26 0.15 -4.38
CA PRO A 76 7.62 -1.17 -3.92
C PRO A 76 6.64 -1.68 -2.85
N VAL A 77 6.12 -2.89 -3.03
CA VAL A 77 5.16 -3.53 -2.14
C VAL A 77 5.82 -4.68 -1.39
N PHE A 78 5.63 -4.72 -0.07
CA PHE A 78 6.16 -5.73 0.83
C PHE A 78 5.05 -6.49 1.54
N ALA A 79 5.32 -7.75 1.88
CA ALA A 79 4.49 -8.57 2.74
C ALA A 79 5.18 -8.84 4.08
N LEU A 80 4.43 -8.90 5.16
CA LEU A 80 4.93 -9.36 6.45
C LEU A 80 5.31 -10.84 6.32
N GLY A 81 6.56 -11.16 6.66
CA GLY A 81 7.00 -12.54 6.79
C GLY A 81 6.41 -13.15 8.06
N TYR A 82 5.41 -14.01 7.91
CA TYR A 82 4.90 -14.83 9.01
C TYR A 82 5.92 -15.90 9.41
N ARG A 83 5.73 -16.50 10.59
CA ARG A 83 6.61 -17.54 11.16
C ARG A 83 6.99 -18.62 10.14
N ASP A 84 6.03 -19.12 9.37
CA ASP A 84 6.26 -20.13 8.32
C ASP A 84 7.30 -19.68 7.27
N LEU A 85 7.20 -18.42 6.81
CA LEU A 85 8.15 -17.86 5.84
C LEU A 85 9.55 -17.70 6.44
N LEU A 86 9.64 -17.38 7.73
CA LEU A 86 10.92 -17.24 8.44
C LEU A 86 11.57 -18.60 8.69
N ASP A 87 10.77 -19.60 9.06
CA ASP A 87 11.27 -20.93 9.44
C ASP A 87 11.60 -21.79 8.20
N HIS A 88 10.87 -21.61 7.10
CA HIS A 88 10.98 -22.45 5.90
C HIS A 88 11.43 -21.71 4.65
N GLY A 89 11.69 -20.40 4.74
CA GLY A 89 12.04 -19.56 3.60
C GLY A 89 10.89 -19.40 2.60
N HIS A 90 11.11 -18.54 1.59
CA HIS A 90 10.19 -18.38 0.48
C HIS A 90 10.16 -19.66 -0.37
N PRO A 91 8.98 -20.24 -0.71
CA PRO A 91 8.90 -21.48 -1.47
C PRO A 91 9.68 -21.49 -2.78
N ALA A 92 9.77 -20.34 -3.46
CA ALA A 92 10.55 -20.21 -4.69
C ALA A 92 12.08 -20.32 -4.50
N HIS A 93 12.56 -20.32 -3.25
CA HIS A 93 13.98 -20.46 -2.90
C HIS A 93 14.26 -21.81 -2.19
N ARG A 94 13.27 -22.70 -2.13
CA ARG A 94 13.47 -24.07 -1.62
C ARG A 94 14.06 -24.87 -2.79
N GLU A 95 15.35 -25.20 -2.69
CA GLU A 95 16.06 -26.08 -3.63
C GLU A 95 15.38 -27.46 -3.73
#